data_AF-A0A6H1ZRQ1-F1
#
_entry.id   AF-A0A6H1ZRQ1-F1
#
_cell.length_a   1.000
_cell.length_b   1.000
_cell.length_c   1.000
_cell.angle_alpha   90.00
_cell.angle_beta   90.00
_cell.angle_gamma   90.00
#
_symmetry.space_group_name_H-M   'P 1'
#
loop_
_entity.id
_entity.type
_entity.pdbx_description
1 polymer ?
#
loop_
_entity_poly.entity_id
_entity_poly.type
_entity_poly.pdbx_seq_one_letter_code
_entity_poly.pdbx_strand_id
1 'polypeptide(L)' 'MDFIDKIIAWETGEMSSKEEIIDFFQELIDSGQAWTLQGSYGRTAQELINTGRCHSKKED' A
#
# COMPACT_ATOMS: atom_id res chain seq x y z
N MET A 1 -1.72 -1.86 -15.16
CA MET A 1 -2.59 -2.56 -14.19
C MET A 1 -3.44 -1.49 -13.54
N ASP A 2 -4.76 -1.64 -13.60
CA ASP A 2 -5.66 -0.68 -12.96
C ASP A 2 -5.49 -0.73 -11.44
N PHE A 3 -5.86 0.34 -10.75
CA PHE A 3 -5.82 0.39 -9.28
C PHE A 3 -6.68 -0.74 -8.67
N ILE A 4 -7.83 -1.02 -9.27
CA ILE A 4 -8.72 -2.11 -8.85
C ILE A 4 -8.05 -3.47 -9.00
N ASP A 5 -7.31 -3.71 -10.09
CA ASP A 5 -6.58 -4.96 -10.29
C ASP A 5 -5.53 -5.17 -9.17
N LYS A 6 -4.84 -4.10 -8.75
CA LYS A 6 -3.85 -4.17 -7.65
C LYS A 6 -4.52 -4.48 -6.31
N ILE A 7 -5.69 -3.91 -6.04
CA ILE A 7 -6.50 -4.22 -4.85
C ILE A 7 -6.88 -5.71 -4.85
N ILE A 8 -7.38 -6.23 -5.97
CA ILE A 8 -7.73 -7.64 -6.10
C ILE A 8 -6.49 -8.51 -5.82
N ALA A 9 -5.36 -8.22 -6.47
CA ALA A 9 -4.13 -8.99 -6.29
C ALA A 9 -3.61 -8.99 -4.84
N TRP A 10 -3.77 -7.89 -4.11
CA TRP A 10 -3.44 -7.83 -2.68
C TRP A 10 -4.39 -8.70 -1.84
N GLU A 11 -5.70 -8.57 -2.04
CA GLU A 11 -6.73 -9.29 -1.28
C GLU A 11 -6.70 -10.81 -1.55
N THR A 12 -6.33 -11.22 -2.76
CA THR A 12 -6.20 -12.63 -3.14
C THR A 12 -4.81 -13.22 -2.86
N GLY A 13 -3.84 -12.39 -2.47
CA GLY A 13 -2.46 -12.82 -2.22
C GLY A 13 -1.69 -13.18 -3.50
N GLU A 14 -2.07 -12.62 -4.65
CA GLU A 14 -1.44 -12.82 -5.95
C GLU A 14 -0.22 -11.91 -6.19
N MET A 15 0.00 -10.91 -5.32
CA MET A 15 1.24 -10.12 -5.35
C MET A 15 2.46 -11.01 -5.06
N SER A 16 3.35 -11.10 -6.03
CA SER A 16 4.38 -12.14 -6.09
C SER A 16 5.74 -11.69 -5.55
N SER A 17 5.94 -10.38 -5.39
CA SER A 17 7.20 -9.82 -4.90
C SER A 17 6.99 -8.82 -3.76
N LYS A 18 8.02 -8.64 -2.93
CA LYS A 18 7.98 -7.65 -1.84
C LYS A 18 7.98 -6.23 -2.40
N GLU A 19 8.69 -6.04 -3.51
CA GLU A 19 8.79 -4.78 -4.23
C GLU A 19 7.41 -4.35 -4.75
N GLU A 20 6.64 -5.27 -5.34
CA GLU A 20 5.27 -5.01 -5.78
C GLU A 20 4.34 -4.57 -4.64
N ILE A 21 4.46 -5.21 -3.47
CA ILE A 21 3.71 -4.81 -2.27
C ILE A 21 4.12 -3.41 -1.83
N ILE A 22 5.43 -3.13 -1.76
CA ILE A 22 5.95 -1.84 -1.31
C ILE A 22 5.49 -0.71 -2.24
N ASP A 23 5.60 -0.91 -3.57
CA ASP A 23 5.18 0.07 -4.57
C ASP A 23 3.67 0.34 -4.49
N PHE A 24 2.87 -0.71 -4.36
CA PHE A 24 1.43 -0.58 -4.17
C PHE A 24 1.06 0.20 -2.91
N PHE A 25 1.70 -0.12 -1.78
CA PHE A 25 1.45 0.57 -0.53
C PHE A 25 1.96 2.02 -0.54
N GLN A 26 3.07 2.32 -1.23
CA GLN A 26 3.51 3.70 -1.41
C GLN A 26 2.50 4.51 -2.21
N GLU A 27 1.96 3.98 -3.31
CA GLU A 27 0.88 4.62 -4.08
C GLU A 27 -0.36 4.91 -3.20
N LEU A 28 -0.76 3.95 -2.37
CA LEU A 28 -1.88 4.12 -1.43
C LEU A 28 -1.62 5.20 -0.36
N ILE A 29 -0.38 5.31 0.12
CA ILE A 29 0.01 6.32 1.11
C ILE A 29 -0.03 7.71 0.46
N ASP A 30 0.52 7.84 -0.74
CA ASP A 30 0.60 9.10 -1.46
C ASP A 30 -0.79 9.65 -1.84
N SER A 31 -1.69 8.75 -2.28
CA SER A 31 -3.09 9.10 -2.57
C SER A 31 -3.94 9.32 -1.30
N GLY A 32 -3.47 8.85 -0.15
CA GLY A 32 -4.20 8.82 1.13
C GLY A 32 -5.20 7.66 1.25
N GLN A 33 -5.31 6.80 0.23
CA GLN A 33 -6.23 5.66 0.23
C GLN A 33 -5.88 4.61 1.29
N ALA A 34 -4.60 4.49 1.68
CA ALA A 34 -4.18 3.61 2.78
C ALA A 34 -4.95 3.88 4.09
N TRP A 35 -5.43 5.11 4.28
CA TRP A 35 -6.11 5.56 5.49
C TRP A 35 -7.62 5.62 5.36
N THR A 36 -8.16 5.41 4.16
CA THR A 36 -9.61 5.38 3.89
C THR A 36 -10.12 3.97 3.63
N LEU A 37 -9.27 3.08 3.10
CA LEU A 37 -9.60 1.67 2.90
C LEU A 37 -9.64 0.91 4.23
N GLN A 38 -10.67 0.08 4.38
CA GLN A 38 -10.91 -0.73 5.58
C GLN A 38 -10.06 -2.02 5.58
N GLY A 39 -9.94 -2.67 6.74
CA GLY A 39 -9.23 -3.96 6.84
C GLY A 39 -7.79 -3.79 7.30
N SER A 40 -6.83 -4.31 6.52
CA SER A 40 -5.40 -4.32 6.87
C SER A 40 -4.61 -3.14 6.31
N TYR A 41 -5.13 -2.41 5.32
CA TYR A 41 -4.37 -1.40 4.57
C TYR A 41 -3.64 -0.38 5.45
N GLY A 42 -4.36 0.30 6.35
CA GLY A 42 -3.73 1.30 7.23
C GLY A 42 -2.68 0.70 8.17
N ARG A 43 -2.89 -0.51 8.70
CA ARG A 43 -1.91 -1.17 9.57
C ARG A 43 -0.67 -1.59 8.79
N THR A 44 -0.86 -2.15 7.59
CA THR A 44 0.24 -2.54 6.72
C THR A 44 1.04 -1.34 6.24
N ALA A 45 0.37 -0.26 5.82
CA ALA A 45 1.02 0.99 5.44
C ALA A 45 1.85 1.57 6.60
N GLN A 46 1.29 1.59 7.82
CA GLN A 46 2.03 2.05 9.00
C GLN A 46 3.25 1.18 9.30
N GLU A 47 3.15 -0.14 9.19
CA GLU A 47 4.27 -1.06 9.40
C GLU A 47 5.38 -0.86 8.35
N LEU A 48 5.01 -0.65 7.08
CA LEU A 48 5.97 -0.38 6.03
C LEU A 48 6.68 0.97 6.22
N ILE A 49 5.99 1.98 6.76
CA ILE A 49 6.62 3.24 7.17
C ILE A 49 7.57 3.02 8.35
N ASN A 50 7.14 2.30 9.38
CA ASN A 50 7.94 2.04 10.58
C ASN A 50 9.24 1.28 10.26
N THR A 51 9.18 0.36 9.29
CA THR A 51 10.33 -0.44 8.84
C THR A 51 11.20 0.26 7.79
N GLY A 52 10.86 1.50 7.41
CA GLY A 52 11.58 2.29 6.42
C GLY A 52 11.47 1.75 5.00
N ARG A 53 10.43 0.96 4.70
CA ARG A 53 10.14 0.42 3.36
C ARG A 53 9.27 1.38 2.54
N CYS A 54 8.38 2.11 3.20
CA CYS A 54 7.63 3.24 2.64
C CYS A 54 7.94 4.52 3.41
N HIS A 55 7.55 5.66 2.86
CA HIS A 55 7.58 6.95 3.56
C HIS A 55 6.16 7.51 3.72
N SER A 56 5.97 8.33 4.76
CA SER A 56 4.73 9.09 4.91
C SER A 56 4.48 9.98 3.69
N LYS A 57 3.20 10.33 3.47
CA LYS A 57 2.84 11.27 2.42
C LYS A 57 3.63 12.57 2.60
N LYS A 58 4.29 13.03 1.54
CA LYS A 58 4.94 14.34 1.53
C LYS A 58 3.84 15.40 1.46
N GLU A 59 3.90 16.35 2.38
CA GLU A 59 3.12 17.60 2.27
C GLU A 59 3.89 18.50 1.30
N ASP A 60 3.24 18.90 0.20
CA ASP A 60 3.74 19.94 -0.72
C ASP A 60 3.40 21.34 -0.19
#